data_AF-A0A3D3W172-F1
#
_entry.id   AF-A0A3D3W172-F1
#
_cell.length_a   1.000
_cell.length_b   1.000
_cell.length_c   1.000
_cell.angle_alpha   90.00
_cell.angle_beta   90.00
_cell.angle_gamma   90.00
#
_symmetry.space_group_name_H-M   'P 1'
#
loop_
_entity.id
_entity.type
_entity.pdbx_description
1 polymer ?
#
loop_
_entity_poly.entity_id
_entity_poly.type
_entity_poly.pdbx_seq_one_letter_code
_entity_poly.pdbx_strand_id
1 'polypeptide(L)'
;MLRQARAILAVTAFLDAYNQQNLEQLQLVTENRFYNSSLRIGDLSTIPLPQPDHAPENVQIQSFAGKLTVILPATENVIRLDLQASEAAATTTDEKQELANVESAFVVSDVTLYDQQNGKQRSLRAAFTAPARAMLFISALHEHDLPVLRQISSSQLNEGVWSRIDQDWLSEFPLESVPGGQLELVETNSTGAATELQFQSSTGLLCSVTMEDENGTLVVTDLQYPGADLAISSLKTQLFVSVPIIDFARAWQNSDLDTVRKMTSSDFNRLVWGNLEQLPEHLSTLPQRLKRPVASVQQTPQTAVVSIGQDNATTVTLVREAGEWVIDEITCKTKNNTVLHVRKSLREDIAARFLSKPADGIQQAAWQSETVNSKTDGVVHAVGQTTTPPPRRRGNLSLPANHTQTTNTNTPTKPGSRSKTPARKTPGLDLTEEPAPTELPD
;
A
#
# COMPACT_ATOMS: atom_id res chain seq x y z
N MET A 1 13.76 32.83 27.34
CA MET A 1 12.65 33.51 28.06
C MET A 1 11.71 34.26 27.12
N LEU A 2 12.11 35.36 26.46
CA LEU A 2 11.19 36.17 25.61
C LEU A 2 10.51 35.36 24.49
N ARG A 3 11.27 34.53 23.77
CA ARG A 3 10.78 33.66 22.69
C ARG A 3 9.75 32.62 23.17
N GLN A 4 9.96 32.06 24.35
CA GLN A 4 9.05 31.08 24.97
C GLN A 4 7.76 31.76 25.44
N ALA A 5 7.85 32.95 26.05
CA ALA A 5 6.68 33.72 26.45
C ALA A 5 5.80 34.08 25.24
N ARG A 6 6.40 34.47 24.11
CA ARG A 6 5.66 34.73 22.86
C ARG A 6 5.00 33.49 22.28
N ALA A 7 5.67 32.33 22.35
CA ALA A 7 5.06 31.07 21.92
C ALA A 7 3.84 30.70 22.78
N ILE A 8 3.95 30.87 24.11
CA ILE A 8 2.83 30.66 25.02
C ILE A 8 1.68 31.61 24.68
N LEU A 9 1.95 32.91 24.48
CA LEU A 9 0.92 33.88 24.09
C LEU A 9 0.21 33.49 22.78
N ALA A 10 0.95 33.02 21.77
CA ALA A 10 0.38 32.55 20.51
C ALA A 10 -0.51 31.32 20.71
N VAL A 11 -0.07 30.35 21.53
CA VAL A 11 -0.86 29.16 21.89
C VAL A 11 -2.12 29.55 22.66
N THR A 12 -2.02 30.41 23.68
CA THR A 12 -3.17 30.88 24.46
C THR A 12 -4.18 31.58 23.55
N ALA A 13 -3.72 32.51 22.70
CA ALA A 13 -4.59 33.22 21.77
C ALA A 13 -5.26 32.30 20.75
N PHE A 14 -4.57 31.25 20.29
CA PHE A 14 -5.15 30.20 19.44
C PHE A 14 -6.21 29.39 20.18
N LEU A 15 -5.92 28.92 21.39
CA LEU A 15 -6.87 28.13 22.19
C LEU A 15 -8.12 28.95 22.55
N ASP A 16 -7.95 30.22 22.91
CA ASP A 16 -9.05 31.16 23.13
C ASP A 16 -9.94 31.28 21.89
N ALA A 17 -9.33 31.60 20.74
CA ALA A 17 -10.05 31.78 19.49
C ALA A 17 -10.75 30.48 19.04
N TYR A 18 -10.11 29.32 19.22
CA TYR A 18 -10.68 28.02 18.89
C TYR A 18 -11.88 27.67 19.77
N ASN A 19 -11.74 27.83 21.10
CA ASN A 19 -12.82 27.52 22.05
C ASN A 19 -14.01 28.48 21.92
N GLN A 20 -13.78 29.72 21.46
CA GLN A 20 -14.82 30.69 21.14
C GLN A 20 -15.39 30.55 19.72
N GLN A 21 -14.86 29.61 18.91
CA GLN A 21 -15.19 29.44 17.50
C GLN A 21 -15.03 30.73 16.67
N ASN A 22 -14.09 31.60 17.04
CA ASN A 22 -13.86 32.89 16.40
C ASN A 22 -12.93 32.73 15.19
N LEU A 23 -13.51 32.54 14.01
CA LEU A 23 -12.77 32.35 12.75
C LEU A 23 -11.89 33.54 12.37
N GLU A 24 -12.34 34.77 12.63
CA GLU A 24 -11.56 35.98 12.30
C GLU A 24 -10.28 36.05 13.14
N GLN A 25 -10.38 35.72 14.43
CA GLN A 25 -9.22 35.69 15.31
C GLN A 25 -8.31 34.49 15.01
N LEU A 26 -8.88 33.33 14.67
CA LEU A 26 -8.11 32.17 14.22
C LEU A 26 -7.27 32.49 13.00
N GLN A 27 -7.80 33.23 12.03
CA GLN A 27 -7.05 33.66 10.84
C GLN A 27 -5.80 34.47 11.18
N LEU A 28 -5.82 35.28 12.25
CA LEU A 28 -4.70 36.12 12.66
C LEU A 28 -3.61 35.35 13.43
N VAL A 29 -3.99 34.31 14.16
CA VAL A 29 -3.09 33.57 15.08
C VAL A 29 -2.60 32.24 14.48
N THR A 30 -3.01 31.92 13.25
CA THR A 30 -2.63 30.68 12.55
C THR A 30 -1.96 30.96 11.23
N GLU A 31 -1.21 29.99 10.73
CA GLU A 31 -0.67 30.03 9.38
C GLU A 31 -1.81 30.07 8.34
N ASN A 32 -1.66 30.94 7.33
CA ASN A 32 -2.64 31.08 6.24
C ASN A 32 -3.00 29.75 5.56
N ARG A 33 -2.02 28.86 5.37
CA ARG A 33 -2.26 27.53 4.79
C ARG A 33 -3.13 26.68 5.71
N PHE A 34 -2.78 26.59 6.99
CA PHE A 34 -3.52 25.82 7.99
C PHE A 34 -4.96 26.32 8.17
N TYR A 35 -5.13 27.65 8.24
CA TYR A 35 -6.45 28.27 8.32
C TYR A 35 -7.33 27.91 7.11
N ASN A 36 -6.85 28.22 5.89
CA ASN A 36 -7.64 28.04 4.69
C ASN A 36 -7.89 26.57 4.34
N SER A 37 -6.94 25.69 4.65
CA SER A 37 -7.07 24.26 4.32
C SER A 37 -7.89 23.48 5.33
N SER A 38 -7.99 23.94 6.58
CA SER A 38 -8.51 23.10 7.67
C SER A 38 -9.47 23.86 8.58
N LEU A 39 -9.03 24.90 9.27
CA LEU A 39 -9.85 25.55 10.30
C LEU A 39 -11.07 26.28 9.74
N ARG A 40 -10.96 26.86 8.54
CA ARG A 40 -12.06 27.60 7.90
C ARG A 40 -13.23 26.70 7.49
N ILE A 41 -12.96 25.43 7.18
CA ILE A 41 -13.95 24.48 6.66
C ILE A 41 -14.33 23.41 7.69
N GLY A 42 -13.54 23.25 8.75
CA GLY A 42 -13.75 22.26 9.79
C GLY A 42 -14.76 22.71 10.83
N ASP A 43 -15.50 21.76 11.38
CA ASP A 43 -16.33 21.99 12.57
C ASP A 43 -15.46 21.92 13.83
N LEU A 44 -15.12 23.09 14.37
CA LEU A 44 -14.27 23.25 15.56
C LEU A 44 -14.88 22.57 16.80
N SER A 45 -16.20 22.34 16.83
CA SER A 45 -16.87 21.66 17.95
C SER A 45 -16.60 20.16 17.99
N THR A 46 -16.20 19.56 16.87
CA THR A 46 -15.96 18.12 16.75
C THR A 46 -14.74 17.68 17.58
N ILE A 47 -13.74 18.55 17.75
CA ILE A 47 -12.52 18.24 18.51
C ILE A 47 -12.35 19.28 19.62
N PRO A 48 -12.65 18.94 20.88
CA PRO A 48 -12.46 19.87 21.98
C PRO A 48 -10.97 20.08 22.27
N LEU A 49 -10.57 21.34 22.41
CA LEU A 49 -9.25 21.73 22.89
C LEU A 49 -9.33 22.22 24.35
N PRO A 50 -8.24 22.16 25.12
CA PRO A 50 -8.23 22.62 26.50
C PRO A 50 -8.45 24.12 26.55
N GLN A 51 -8.98 24.56 27.69
CA GLN A 51 -9.12 25.98 27.98
C GLN A 51 -7.74 26.63 28.12
N PRO A 52 -7.57 27.89 27.71
CA PRO A 52 -6.29 28.60 27.79
C PRO A 52 -5.79 28.78 29.23
N ASP A 53 -6.70 28.87 30.20
CA ASP A 53 -6.41 28.93 31.64
C ASP A 53 -5.87 27.61 32.19
N HIS A 54 -5.96 26.52 31.43
CA HIS A 54 -5.47 25.19 31.77
C HIS A 54 -4.00 24.97 31.36
N ALA A 55 -3.19 26.03 31.21
CA ALA A 55 -1.76 25.91 31.00
C ALA A 55 -1.13 25.10 32.16
N PRO A 56 -0.73 23.83 31.93
CA PRO A 56 -0.27 22.97 33.02
C PRO A 56 1.03 23.52 33.59
N GLU A 57 1.36 23.22 34.84
CA GLU A 57 2.69 23.54 35.41
C GLU A 57 3.85 22.93 34.58
N ASN A 58 3.55 21.93 33.73
CA ASN A 58 4.49 21.14 32.94
C ASN A 58 4.43 21.41 31.42
N VAL A 59 4.27 22.66 30.98
CA VAL A 59 4.40 22.99 29.54
C VAL A 59 5.83 22.70 29.07
N GLN A 60 5.97 21.82 28.07
CA GLN A 60 7.27 21.56 27.44
C GLN A 60 7.36 22.33 26.12
N ILE A 61 8.40 23.15 25.98
CA ILE A 61 8.68 23.89 24.74
C ILE A 61 9.97 23.36 24.14
N GLN A 62 9.86 22.83 22.92
CA GLN A 62 11.00 22.37 22.14
C GLN A 62 11.25 23.35 21.00
N SER A 63 12.53 23.63 20.72
CA SER A 63 12.94 24.51 19.62
C SER A 63 13.84 23.74 18.68
N PHE A 64 13.49 23.71 17.40
CA PHE A 64 14.31 23.06 16.37
C PHE A 64 14.28 23.88 15.08
N ALA A 65 15.45 24.28 14.58
CA ALA A 65 15.63 24.91 13.26
C ALA A 65 14.62 26.03 12.91
N GLY A 66 14.34 26.94 13.85
CA GLY A 66 13.41 28.06 13.63
C GLY A 66 11.94 27.75 13.95
N LYS A 67 11.56 26.47 14.09
CA LYS A 67 10.24 26.04 14.56
C LYS A 67 10.21 25.90 16.07
N LEU A 68 9.04 26.18 16.65
CA LEU A 68 8.77 25.95 18.07
C LEU A 68 7.64 24.94 18.19
N THR A 69 7.80 23.97 19.05
CA THR A 69 6.75 23.00 19.37
C THR A 69 6.41 23.15 20.84
N VAL A 70 5.14 23.39 21.13
CA VAL A 70 4.60 23.49 22.49
C VAL A 70 3.79 22.24 22.76
N ILE A 71 4.13 21.54 23.83
CA ILE A 71 3.46 20.32 24.27
C ILE A 71 2.70 20.63 25.56
N LEU A 72 1.38 20.52 25.48
CA LEU A 72 0.44 20.71 26.58
C LEU A 72 -0.06 19.35 27.05
N PRO A 73 0.36 18.86 28.24
CA PRO A 73 -0.26 17.68 28.83
C PRO A 73 -1.66 18.03 29.35
N ALA A 74 -2.70 17.39 28.82
CA ALA A 74 -4.04 17.38 29.41
C ALA A 74 -4.27 16.07 30.17
N THR A 75 -5.39 15.95 30.88
CA THR A 75 -5.74 14.78 31.71
C THR A 75 -5.82 13.47 30.93
N GLU A 76 -6.30 13.51 29.69
CA GLU A 76 -6.48 12.31 28.85
C GLU A 76 -5.64 12.34 27.57
N ASN A 77 -5.29 13.55 27.10
CA ASN A 77 -4.63 13.77 25.83
C ASN A 77 -3.37 14.63 25.99
N VAL A 78 -2.37 14.44 25.15
CA VAL A 78 -1.26 15.38 24.99
C VAL A 78 -1.48 16.16 23.72
N ILE A 79 -1.42 17.49 23.80
CA ILE A 79 -1.63 18.35 22.65
C ILE A 79 -0.31 18.97 22.27
N ARG A 80 0.08 18.75 21.01
CA ARG A 80 1.27 19.32 20.40
C ARG A 80 0.83 20.41 19.44
N LEU A 81 1.27 21.63 19.69
CA LEU A 81 1.11 22.75 18.77
C LEU A 81 2.46 23.05 18.14
N ASP A 82 2.51 23.01 16.81
CA ASP A 82 3.67 23.44 16.06
C ASP A 82 3.47 24.91 15.67
N LEU A 83 4.49 25.72 15.90
CA LEU A 83 4.52 27.15 15.66
C LEU A 83 5.65 27.53 14.71
N GLN A 84 5.38 28.52 13.87
CA GLN A 84 6.36 29.12 12.98
C GLN A 84 6.37 30.65 13.11
N ALA A 85 7.50 31.23 12.74
CA ALA A 85 7.63 32.68 12.61
C ALA A 85 6.64 33.20 11.55
N SER A 86 5.89 34.26 11.85
CA SER A 86 5.01 34.89 10.86
C SER A 86 5.83 35.49 9.72
N GLU A 87 5.49 35.12 8.47
CA GLU A 87 6.12 35.65 7.25
C GLU A 87 5.92 37.16 7.06
N ALA A 88 4.97 37.78 7.78
CA ALA A 88 4.74 39.23 7.73
C ALA A 88 5.93 40.08 8.19
N ALA A 89 6.92 39.48 8.86
CA ALA A 89 8.16 40.15 9.24
C ALA A 89 9.27 40.09 8.17
N ALA A 90 9.12 39.29 7.10
CA ALA A 90 10.17 39.06 6.11
C ALA A 90 10.18 40.06 4.95
N THR A 91 9.12 40.89 4.80
CA THR A 91 8.94 41.81 3.66
C THR A 91 9.34 43.26 3.91
N THR A 92 9.80 43.63 5.12
CA THR A 92 10.34 44.97 5.37
C THR A 92 11.85 45.01 5.12
N THR A 93 12.18 45.48 3.92
CA THR A 93 13.53 45.73 3.41
C THR A 93 14.14 46.91 4.19
N ASP A 94 15.05 46.62 5.11
CA ASP A 94 16.13 47.54 5.53
C ASP A 94 17.26 46.74 6.19
N GLU A 95 18.37 46.58 5.47
CA GLU A 95 19.56 45.75 5.76
C GLU A 95 20.41 46.21 6.97
N LYS A 96 19.81 46.91 7.94
CA LYS A 96 20.46 47.32 9.19
C LYS A 96 19.72 46.92 10.47
N GLN A 97 18.62 46.17 10.36
CA GLN A 97 17.86 45.63 11.50
C GLN A 97 17.95 44.10 11.65
N GLU A 98 18.95 43.46 11.07
CA GLU A 98 19.08 41.99 11.00
C GLU A 98 19.32 41.28 12.35
N LEU A 99 19.52 42.00 13.46
CA LEU A 99 19.65 41.40 14.79
C LEU A 99 18.50 41.74 15.75
N ALA A 100 17.58 42.62 15.36
CA ALA A 100 16.45 43.05 16.20
C ALA A 100 15.07 42.67 15.64
N ASN A 101 14.95 42.40 14.33
CA ASN A 101 13.68 42.07 13.68
C ASN A 101 13.46 40.58 13.36
N VAL A 102 14.30 39.67 13.87
CA VAL A 102 14.01 38.21 13.89
C VAL A 102 12.89 37.86 14.91
N GLU A 103 12.18 38.87 15.38
CA GLU A 103 11.27 38.88 16.51
C GLU A 103 9.79 38.77 16.11
N SER A 104 9.51 38.17 14.95
CA SER A 104 8.16 37.91 14.42
C SER A 104 7.25 37.22 15.45
N ALA A 105 5.99 37.67 15.55
CA ALA A 105 4.95 36.93 16.25
C ALA A 105 4.89 35.48 15.73
N PHE A 106 4.80 34.51 16.64
CA PHE A 106 4.61 33.12 16.25
C PHE A 106 3.15 32.90 15.87
N VAL A 107 2.92 32.10 14.83
CA VAL A 107 1.60 31.63 14.43
C VAL A 107 1.57 30.11 14.51
N VAL A 108 0.41 29.55 14.84
CA VAL A 108 0.22 28.09 14.91
C VAL A 108 0.10 27.53 13.49
N SER A 109 0.99 26.60 13.13
CA SER A 109 1.01 25.93 11.82
C SER A 109 0.27 24.60 11.82
N ASP A 110 0.26 23.89 12.94
CA ASP A 110 -0.49 22.63 13.07
C ASP A 110 -0.77 22.30 14.54
N VAL A 111 -1.80 21.49 14.76
CA VAL A 111 -2.20 21.01 16.08
C VAL A 111 -2.43 19.51 16.00
N THR A 112 -1.70 18.77 16.82
CA THR A 112 -1.81 17.32 16.94
C THR A 112 -2.24 16.92 18.34
N LEU A 113 -3.27 16.10 18.43
CA LEU A 113 -3.74 15.49 19.66
C LEU A 113 -3.23 14.05 19.75
N TYR A 114 -2.70 13.68 20.91
CA TYR A 114 -2.26 12.33 21.24
C TYR A 114 -3.12 11.81 22.39
N ASP A 115 -3.87 10.75 22.15
CA ASP A 115 -4.62 10.04 23.19
C ASP A 115 -3.69 9.08 23.93
N GLN A 116 -3.49 9.30 25.24
CA GLN A 116 -2.58 8.49 26.04
C GLN A 116 -3.11 7.07 26.29
N GLN A 117 -4.43 6.87 26.27
CA GLN A 117 -5.05 5.57 26.56
C GLN A 117 -4.93 4.64 25.36
N ASN A 118 -5.17 5.16 24.17
CA ASN A 118 -5.26 4.35 22.94
C ASN A 118 -4.04 4.50 22.01
N GLY A 119 -3.10 5.38 22.34
CA GLY A 119 -1.94 5.68 21.47
C GLY A 119 -2.33 6.30 20.13
N LYS A 120 -3.55 6.86 20.03
CA LYS A 120 -4.07 7.46 18.81
C LYS A 120 -3.48 8.85 18.63
N GLN A 121 -3.10 9.19 17.40
CA GLN A 121 -2.62 10.51 17.03
C GLN A 121 -3.57 11.10 15.99
N ARG A 122 -4.03 12.34 16.21
CA ARG A 122 -4.94 13.06 15.31
C ARG A 122 -4.44 14.47 15.10
N SER A 123 -4.05 14.82 13.87
CA SER A 123 -3.86 16.23 13.51
C SER A 123 -5.21 16.86 13.20
N LEU A 124 -5.44 18.11 13.62
CA LEU A 124 -6.66 18.85 13.28
C LEU A 124 -6.82 18.96 11.76
N ARG A 125 -5.69 19.14 11.07
CA ARG A 125 -5.65 19.20 9.61
C ARG A 125 -6.21 17.92 8.98
N ALA A 126 -5.76 16.75 9.41
CA ALA A 126 -6.28 15.49 8.91
C ALA A 126 -7.76 15.33 9.29
N ALA A 127 -8.10 15.53 10.56
CA ALA A 127 -9.44 15.28 11.06
C ALA A 127 -10.53 16.11 10.35
N PHE A 128 -10.26 17.37 10.02
CA PHE A 128 -11.24 18.22 9.32
C PHE A 128 -11.29 18.01 7.80
N THR A 129 -10.22 17.53 7.19
CA THR A 129 -10.14 17.40 5.72
C THR A 129 -10.34 15.98 5.22
N ALA A 130 -10.11 14.97 6.06
CA ALA A 130 -10.20 13.56 5.70
C ALA A 130 -11.59 13.19 5.19
N PRO A 131 -12.71 13.52 5.86
CA PRO A 131 -14.03 13.15 5.38
C PRO A 131 -14.33 13.71 3.98
N ALA A 132 -14.06 15.00 3.76
CA ALA A 132 -14.29 15.65 2.47
C ALA A 132 -13.42 15.06 1.36
N ARG A 133 -12.16 14.75 1.65
CA ARG A 133 -11.23 14.13 0.67
C ARG A 133 -11.60 12.69 0.35
N ALA A 134 -12.01 11.91 1.34
CA ALA A 134 -12.48 10.54 1.13
C ALA A 134 -13.75 10.52 0.28
N MET A 135 -14.70 11.41 0.56
CA MET A 135 -15.91 11.58 -0.25
C MET A 135 -15.59 12.01 -1.68
N LEU A 136 -14.66 12.94 -1.86
CA LEU A 136 -14.18 13.36 -3.18
C LEU A 136 -13.54 12.19 -3.94
N PHE A 137 -12.79 11.32 -3.27
CA PHE A 137 -12.20 10.13 -3.89
C PHE A 137 -13.25 9.14 -4.36
N ILE A 138 -14.26 8.86 -3.53
CA ILE A 138 -15.32 7.93 -3.90
C ILE A 138 -16.16 8.51 -5.07
N SER A 139 -16.50 9.80 -5.02
CA SER A 139 -17.19 10.48 -6.13
C SER A 139 -16.36 10.43 -7.41
N ALA A 140 -15.07 10.73 -7.34
CA ALA A 140 -14.16 10.66 -8.49
C ALA A 140 -14.01 9.24 -9.06
N LEU A 141 -14.09 8.19 -8.23
CA LEU A 141 -14.11 6.80 -8.70
C LEU A 141 -15.36 6.51 -9.55
N HIS A 142 -16.54 6.94 -9.08
CA HIS A 142 -17.82 6.71 -9.78
C HIS A 142 -17.97 7.57 -11.03
N GLU A 143 -17.46 8.80 -10.99
CA GLU A 143 -17.43 9.73 -12.13
C GLU A 143 -16.29 9.43 -13.11
N HIS A 144 -15.42 8.47 -12.75
CA HIS A 144 -14.21 8.14 -13.48
C HIS A 144 -13.29 9.36 -13.69
N ASP A 145 -13.23 10.31 -12.75
CA ASP A 145 -12.39 11.51 -12.85
C ASP A 145 -10.92 11.18 -12.51
N LEU A 146 -10.16 10.77 -13.54
CA LEU A 146 -8.76 10.40 -13.39
C LEU A 146 -7.87 11.54 -12.86
N PRO A 147 -8.00 12.81 -13.32
CA PRO A 147 -7.26 13.94 -12.73
C PRO A 147 -7.43 14.05 -11.21
N VAL A 148 -8.66 13.97 -10.71
CA VAL A 148 -8.95 14.06 -9.27
C VAL A 148 -8.42 12.83 -8.53
N LEU A 149 -8.63 11.63 -9.06
CA LEU A 149 -8.08 10.39 -8.49
C LEU A 149 -6.57 10.47 -8.35
N ARG A 150 -5.85 10.99 -9.36
CA ARG A 150 -4.40 11.15 -9.30
C ARG A 150 -3.96 12.12 -8.21
N GLN A 151 -4.70 13.21 -8.02
CA GLN A 151 -4.35 14.25 -7.04
C GLN A 151 -4.54 13.80 -5.59
N ILE A 152 -5.52 12.94 -5.33
CA ILE A 152 -5.90 12.55 -3.96
C ILE A 152 -5.45 11.14 -3.59
N SER A 153 -4.89 10.37 -4.52
CA SER A 153 -4.33 9.04 -4.25
C SER A 153 -2.87 9.11 -3.82
N SER A 154 -2.45 8.11 -3.05
CA SER A 154 -1.04 7.89 -2.69
C SER A 154 -0.13 7.71 -3.91
N SER A 155 1.15 8.00 -3.75
CA SER A 155 2.19 7.74 -4.78
C SER A 155 2.15 6.29 -5.28
N GLN A 156 1.94 5.33 -4.38
CA GLN A 156 1.87 3.92 -4.75
C GLN A 156 0.72 3.63 -5.71
N LEU A 157 -0.49 4.14 -5.45
CA LEU A 157 -1.64 3.99 -6.36
C LEU A 157 -1.40 4.74 -7.68
N ASN A 158 -0.79 5.93 -7.61
CA ASN A 158 -0.46 6.71 -8.78
C ASN A 158 0.52 5.99 -9.71
N GLU A 159 1.67 5.55 -9.19
CA GLU A 159 2.70 4.87 -9.96
C GLU A 159 2.23 3.49 -10.42
N GLY A 160 1.50 2.77 -9.57
CA GLY A 160 1.08 1.39 -9.84
C GLY A 160 -0.14 1.26 -10.75
N VAL A 161 -1.06 2.20 -10.68
CA VAL A 161 -2.37 2.13 -11.36
C VAL A 161 -2.59 3.37 -12.21
N TRP A 162 -2.69 4.55 -11.60
CA TRP A 162 -3.23 5.73 -12.29
C TRP A 162 -2.33 6.29 -13.40
N SER A 163 -1.02 6.08 -13.33
CA SER A 163 -0.06 6.50 -14.35
C SER A 163 -0.07 5.59 -15.59
N ARG A 164 -0.51 4.34 -15.42
CA ARG A 164 -0.62 3.36 -16.49
C ARG A 164 -1.92 3.54 -17.26
N ILE A 165 -2.96 4.08 -16.61
CA ILE A 165 -4.29 4.22 -17.20
C ILE A 165 -4.58 5.60 -17.78
N ASP A 166 -5.40 5.63 -18.83
CA ASP A 166 -6.01 6.84 -19.39
C ASP A 166 -7.51 6.90 -19.05
N GLN A 167 -8.16 7.99 -19.45
CA GLN A 167 -9.57 8.26 -19.14
C GLN A 167 -10.50 7.22 -19.76
N ASP A 168 -10.25 6.85 -21.01
CA ASP A 168 -11.04 5.85 -21.73
C ASP A 168 -10.90 4.48 -21.07
N TRP A 169 -9.71 4.15 -20.56
CA TRP A 169 -9.50 2.92 -19.82
C TRP A 169 -10.18 2.90 -18.46
N LEU A 170 -10.13 3.99 -17.70
CA LEU A 170 -10.79 4.04 -16.41
C LEU A 170 -12.29 3.69 -16.53
N SER A 171 -12.95 4.11 -17.61
CA SER A 171 -14.35 3.77 -17.90
C SER A 171 -14.63 2.28 -18.15
N GLU A 172 -13.61 1.49 -18.48
CA GLU A 172 -13.73 0.03 -18.64
C GLU A 172 -13.52 -0.73 -17.31
N PHE A 173 -13.12 -0.05 -16.23
CA PHE A 173 -12.90 -0.72 -14.96
C PHE A 173 -14.23 -1.10 -14.30
N PRO A 174 -14.38 -2.36 -13.85
CA PRO A 174 -15.58 -2.80 -13.16
C PRO A 174 -15.58 -2.28 -11.71
N LEU A 175 -16.02 -1.04 -11.52
CA LEU A 175 -16.11 -0.37 -10.20
C LEU A 175 -17.51 -0.48 -9.56
N GLU A 176 -18.45 -1.20 -10.17
CA GLU A 176 -19.85 -1.33 -9.73
C GLU A 176 -20.00 -1.89 -8.30
N SER A 177 -19.01 -2.65 -7.83
CA SER A 177 -19.02 -3.22 -6.47
C SER A 177 -18.66 -2.20 -5.39
N VAL A 178 -18.07 -1.07 -5.76
CA VAL A 178 -17.68 -0.03 -4.82
C VAL A 178 -18.93 0.70 -4.35
N PRO A 179 -19.20 0.79 -3.03
CA PRO A 179 -20.33 1.56 -2.54
C PRO A 179 -20.30 3.01 -3.05
N GLY A 180 -21.42 3.47 -3.58
CA GLY A 180 -21.58 4.83 -4.12
C GLY A 180 -22.81 5.52 -3.56
N GLY A 181 -23.08 6.72 -4.07
CA GLY A 181 -24.23 7.53 -3.66
C GLY A 181 -23.98 8.32 -2.37
N GLN A 182 -25.03 8.56 -1.61
CA GLN A 182 -24.95 9.29 -0.34
C GLN A 182 -24.34 8.38 0.72
N LEU A 183 -23.16 8.77 1.20
CA LEU A 183 -22.44 8.10 2.27
C LEU A 183 -22.48 8.96 3.53
N GLU A 184 -22.73 8.32 4.66
CA GLU A 184 -22.69 8.95 5.99
C GLU A 184 -21.45 8.48 6.74
N LEU A 185 -20.70 9.43 7.30
CA LEU A 185 -19.53 9.12 8.13
C LEU A 185 -20.00 8.52 9.46
N VAL A 186 -19.59 7.29 9.74
CA VAL A 186 -19.91 6.56 10.98
C VAL A 186 -18.82 6.74 12.01
N GLU A 187 -17.56 6.53 11.59
CA GLU A 187 -16.43 6.55 12.51
C GLU A 187 -15.18 7.14 11.85
N THR A 188 -14.34 7.79 12.65
CA THR A 188 -12.99 8.23 12.26
C THR A 188 -11.97 7.71 13.27
N ASN A 189 -11.11 6.82 12.82
CA ASN A 189 -9.99 6.32 13.58
C ASN A 189 -8.68 6.89 13.03
N SER A 190 -7.71 7.17 13.89
CA SER A 190 -6.42 7.69 13.43
C SER A 190 -5.30 7.07 14.26
N THR A 191 -4.39 6.40 13.58
CA THR A 191 -3.31 5.62 14.17
C THR A 191 -1.99 6.04 13.51
N GLY A 192 -1.17 6.78 14.24
CA GLY A 192 0.08 7.32 13.71
C GLY A 192 -0.16 8.30 12.56
N ALA A 193 0.36 7.96 11.38
CA ALA A 193 0.19 8.75 10.15
C ALA A 193 -1.04 8.36 9.33
N ALA A 194 -1.71 7.26 9.68
CA ALA A 194 -2.88 6.76 8.97
C ALA A 194 -4.18 7.23 9.63
N THR A 195 -5.14 7.69 8.83
CA THR A 195 -6.51 8.02 9.20
C THR A 195 -7.45 7.09 8.46
N GLU A 196 -8.21 6.31 9.21
CA GLU A 196 -9.23 5.41 8.71
C GLU A 196 -10.61 6.01 8.94
N LEU A 197 -11.41 6.10 7.88
CA LEU A 197 -12.76 6.65 7.89
C LEU A 197 -13.74 5.55 7.52
N GLN A 198 -14.72 5.29 8.36
CA GLN A 198 -15.79 4.35 8.05
C GLN A 198 -17.04 5.11 7.60
N PHE A 199 -17.54 4.75 6.43
CA PHE A 199 -18.74 5.29 5.85
C PHE A 199 -19.81 4.21 5.73
N GLN A 200 -21.06 4.59 5.94
CA GLN A 200 -22.22 3.76 5.64
C GLN A 200 -22.94 4.32 4.41
N SER A 201 -23.16 3.45 3.42
CA SER A 201 -23.98 3.78 2.27
C SER A 201 -25.47 3.68 2.58
N SER A 202 -26.31 4.31 1.74
CA SER A 202 -27.77 4.23 1.85
C SER A 202 -28.34 2.80 1.75
N THR A 203 -27.58 1.87 1.18
CA THR A 203 -27.92 0.44 1.13
C THR A 203 -27.51 -0.33 2.39
N GLY A 204 -26.88 0.34 3.36
CA GLY A 204 -26.41 -0.23 4.62
C GLY A 204 -25.02 -0.84 4.57
N LEU A 205 -24.36 -0.87 3.40
CA LEU A 205 -23.00 -1.39 3.28
C LEU A 205 -21.99 -0.41 3.88
N LEU A 206 -21.07 -0.95 4.68
CA LEU A 206 -19.96 -0.21 5.27
C LEU A 206 -18.76 -0.22 4.33
N CYS A 207 -18.11 0.92 4.11
CA CYS A 207 -16.79 0.98 3.48
C CYS A 207 -15.82 1.76 4.36
N SER A 208 -14.55 1.36 4.33
CA SER A 208 -13.47 2.00 5.06
C SER A 208 -12.50 2.65 4.08
N VAL A 209 -12.23 3.94 4.24
CA VAL A 209 -11.21 4.67 3.49
C VAL A 209 -10.01 4.85 4.38
N THR A 210 -8.87 4.30 3.98
CA THR A 210 -7.59 4.55 4.65
C THR A 210 -6.88 5.69 3.93
N MET A 211 -6.42 6.66 4.70
CA MET A 211 -5.68 7.82 4.22
C MET A 211 -4.38 7.98 5.01
N GLU A 212 -3.33 8.45 4.37
CA GLU A 212 -2.04 8.72 5.02
C GLU A 212 -1.56 10.13 4.68
N ASP A 213 -0.80 10.75 5.58
CA ASP A 213 -0.13 12.00 5.28
C ASP A 213 1.13 11.75 4.44
N GLU A 214 1.07 12.15 3.17
CA GLU A 214 2.18 12.11 2.23
C GLU A 214 2.61 13.54 1.87
N ASN A 215 3.81 13.94 2.28
CA ASN A 215 4.37 15.28 2.04
C ASN A 215 3.49 16.44 2.56
N GLY A 216 2.82 16.26 3.70
CA GLY A 216 1.95 17.27 4.28
C GLY A 216 0.61 17.37 3.54
N THR A 217 0.19 16.31 2.86
CA THR A 217 -1.08 16.23 2.15
C THR A 217 -1.70 14.87 2.44
N LEU A 218 -2.95 14.87 2.91
CA LEU A 218 -3.66 13.64 3.22
C LEU A 218 -4.13 12.97 1.92
N VAL A 219 -3.60 11.80 1.61
CA VAL A 219 -3.87 11.03 0.38
C VAL A 219 -4.54 9.70 0.72
N VAL A 220 -5.38 9.21 -0.18
CA VAL A 220 -6.04 7.91 -0.05
C VAL A 220 -5.05 6.81 -0.41
N THR A 221 -4.89 5.86 0.52
CA THR A 221 -4.01 4.70 0.34
C THR A 221 -4.80 3.46 -0.06
N ASP A 222 -6.00 3.28 0.48
CA ASP A 222 -6.88 2.17 0.15
C ASP A 222 -8.36 2.51 0.44
N LEU A 223 -9.25 1.80 -0.25
CA LEU A 223 -10.68 1.75 0.01
C LEU A 223 -11.09 0.29 0.19
N GLN A 224 -11.63 -0.05 1.35
CA GLN A 224 -12.09 -1.38 1.69
C GLN A 224 -13.61 -1.43 1.75
N TYR A 225 -14.22 -2.48 1.20
CA TYR A 225 -15.67 -2.67 1.18
C TYR A 225 -16.02 -4.16 1.17
N PRO A 226 -17.23 -4.55 1.62
CA PRO A 226 -17.69 -5.93 1.54
C PRO A 226 -17.83 -6.34 0.07
N GLY A 227 -17.09 -7.39 -0.32
CA GLY A 227 -17.20 -8.04 -1.61
C GLY A 227 -18.47 -8.88 -1.73
N ALA A 228 -18.67 -9.47 -2.90
CA ALA A 228 -19.86 -10.28 -3.20
C ALA A 228 -20.01 -11.52 -2.29
N ASP A 229 -18.90 -12.00 -1.73
CA ASP A 229 -18.83 -13.13 -0.80
C ASP A 229 -18.83 -12.69 0.68
N LEU A 230 -19.12 -11.41 0.95
CA LEU A 230 -19.02 -10.76 2.26
C LEU A 230 -17.59 -10.66 2.81
N ALA A 231 -16.56 -11.08 2.06
CA ALA A 231 -15.18 -10.85 2.44
C ALA A 231 -14.79 -9.39 2.17
N ILE A 232 -13.94 -8.83 3.03
CA ILE A 232 -13.45 -7.45 2.85
C ILE A 232 -12.54 -7.41 1.62
N SER A 233 -12.96 -6.65 0.62
CA SER A 233 -12.23 -6.41 -0.62
C SER A 233 -11.47 -5.09 -0.51
N SER A 234 -10.20 -5.09 -0.91
CA SER A 234 -9.34 -3.90 -0.99
C SER A 234 -9.32 -3.41 -2.44
N LEU A 235 -9.79 -2.19 -2.67
CA LEU A 235 -9.79 -1.55 -3.99
C LEU A 235 -8.36 -1.46 -4.52
N LYS A 236 -7.40 -1.05 -3.68
CA LYS A 236 -5.99 -1.00 -4.04
C LYS A 236 -5.56 -2.34 -4.61
N THR A 237 -5.76 -3.40 -3.84
CA THR A 237 -5.38 -4.77 -4.23
C THR A 237 -6.03 -5.18 -5.54
N GLN A 238 -7.34 -4.93 -5.68
CA GLN A 238 -8.10 -5.23 -6.89
C GLN A 238 -7.54 -4.49 -8.11
N LEU A 239 -7.25 -3.19 -8.00
CA LEU A 239 -6.69 -2.40 -9.10
C LEU A 239 -5.31 -2.91 -9.52
N PHE A 240 -4.42 -3.18 -8.55
CA PHE A 240 -3.08 -3.69 -8.81
C PHE A 240 -3.05 -5.01 -9.59
N VAL A 241 -4.00 -5.90 -9.32
CA VAL A 241 -4.11 -7.17 -10.06
C VAL A 241 -4.92 -7.05 -11.35
N SER A 242 -5.86 -6.11 -11.42
CA SER A 242 -6.72 -5.93 -12.60
C SER A 242 -5.98 -5.24 -13.76
N VAL A 243 -5.12 -4.26 -13.45
CA VAL A 243 -4.31 -3.54 -14.44
C VAL A 243 -3.59 -4.48 -15.42
N PRO A 244 -2.71 -5.41 -14.98
CA PRO A 244 -1.99 -6.30 -15.90
C PRO A 244 -2.92 -7.26 -16.66
N ILE A 245 -4.06 -7.64 -16.08
CA ILE A 245 -5.04 -8.52 -16.71
C ILE A 245 -5.76 -7.81 -17.86
N ILE A 246 -6.17 -6.56 -17.64
CA ILE A 246 -6.85 -5.75 -18.66
C ILE A 246 -5.85 -5.35 -19.76
N ASP A 247 -4.62 -5.00 -19.40
CA ASP A 247 -3.54 -4.74 -20.36
C ASP A 247 -3.30 -5.93 -21.28
N PHE A 248 -3.19 -7.14 -20.71
CA PHE A 248 -3.09 -8.37 -21.48
C PHE A 248 -4.31 -8.58 -22.40
N ALA A 249 -5.52 -8.34 -21.89
CA ALA A 249 -6.74 -8.48 -22.69
C ALA A 249 -6.76 -7.51 -23.88
N ARG A 250 -6.27 -6.27 -23.70
CA ARG A 250 -6.16 -5.27 -24.77
C ARG A 250 -5.08 -5.63 -25.79
N ALA A 251 -3.89 -6.02 -25.33
CA ALA A 251 -2.82 -6.50 -26.21
C ALA A 251 -3.31 -7.69 -27.06
N TRP A 252 -4.09 -8.59 -26.46
CA TRP A 252 -4.71 -9.70 -27.17
C TRP A 252 -5.74 -9.22 -28.21
N GLN A 253 -6.62 -8.28 -27.87
CA GLN A 253 -7.61 -7.72 -28.81
C GLN A 253 -6.95 -7.02 -30.01
N ASN A 254 -5.83 -6.34 -29.77
CA ASN A 254 -5.07 -5.64 -30.79
C ASN A 254 -4.15 -6.55 -31.62
N SER A 255 -4.16 -7.86 -31.34
CA SER A 255 -3.26 -8.84 -31.97
C SER A 255 -1.77 -8.53 -31.76
N ASP A 256 -1.43 -7.83 -30.67
CA ASP A 256 -0.06 -7.46 -30.32
C ASP A 256 0.60 -8.57 -29.50
N LEU A 257 1.20 -9.53 -30.21
CA LEU A 257 1.87 -10.68 -29.62
C LEU A 257 3.09 -10.30 -28.78
N ASP A 258 3.81 -9.24 -29.14
CA ASP A 258 5.04 -8.85 -28.43
C ASP A 258 4.70 -8.26 -27.05
N THR A 259 3.61 -7.51 -26.96
CA THR A 259 3.10 -7.03 -25.66
C THR A 259 2.53 -8.18 -24.83
N VAL A 260 1.79 -9.12 -25.43
CA VAL A 260 1.30 -10.34 -24.75
C VAL A 260 2.46 -11.16 -24.16
N ARG A 261 3.58 -11.29 -24.90
CA ARG A 261 4.79 -11.96 -24.42
C ARG A 261 5.37 -11.28 -23.19
N LYS A 262 5.51 -9.94 -23.20
CA LYS A 262 6.04 -9.18 -22.06
C LYS A 262 5.17 -9.28 -20.80
N MET A 263 3.87 -9.48 -20.95
CA MET A 263 2.90 -9.54 -19.85
C MET A 263 2.66 -10.96 -19.31
N THR A 264 3.35 -11.97 -19.86
CA THR A 264 3.23 -13.36 -19.41
C THR A 264 4.51 -13.86 -18.80
N SER A 265 4.41 -14.88 -17.94
CA SER A 265 5.55 -15.46 -17.24
C SER A 265 6.59 -16.01 -18.22
N SER A 266 7.84 -16.06 -17.77
CA SER A 266 8.95 -16.69 -18.50
C SER A 266 8.63 -18.13 -18.95
N ASP A 267 7.94 -18.90 -18.11
CA ASP A 267 7.52 -20.27 -18.41
C ASP A 267 6.41 -20.33 -19.45
N PHE A 268 5.40 -19.45 -19.37
CA PHE A 268 4.34 -19.38 -20.37
C PHE A 268 4.93 -18.97 -21.74
N ASN A 269 5.82 -17.97 -21.75
CA ASN A 269 6.57 -17.56 -22.93
C ASN A 269 7.32 -18.71 -23.59
N ARG A 270 8.11 -19.45 -22.82
CA ARG A 270 8.91 -20.58 -23.33
C ARG A 270 8.04 -21.69 -23.90
N LEU A 271 6.92 -22.00 -23.25
CA LEU A 271 6.09 -23.15 -23.61
C LEU A 271 5.13 -22.86 -24.77
N VAL A 272 4.68 -21.62 -24.91
CA VAL A 272 3.61 -21.26 -25.85
C VAL A 272 4.08 -20.20 -26.82
N TRP A 273 4.43 -19.01 -26.33
CA TRP A 273 4.65 -17.85 -27.21
C TRP A 273 5.90 -17.95 -28.08
N GLY A 274 6.91 -18.72 -27.67
CA GLY A 274 8.08 -19.01 -28.50
C GLY A 274 7.79 -19.85 -29.74
N ASN A 275 6.64 -20.53 -29.79
CA ASN A 275 6.26 -21.42 -30.90
C ASN A 275 5.07 -20.88 -31.72
N LEU A 276 4.58 -19.68 -31.41
CA LEU A 276 3.46 -19.04 -32.10
C LEU A 276 3.92 -17.75 -32.76
N GLU A 277 3.52 -17.54 -34.01
CA GLU A 277 3.74 -16.30 -34.75
C GLU A 277 2.55 -15.34 -34.64
N GLN A 278 1.36 -15.87 -34.33
CA GLN A 278 0.10 -15.11 -34.27
C GLN A 278 -0.77 -15.63 -33.12
N LEU A 279 -1.64 -14.76 -32.59
CA LEU A 279 -2.60 -15.13 -31.56
C LEU A 279 -3.70 -16.03 -32.15
N PRO A 280 -4.14 -17.07 -31.42
CA PRO A 280 -5.15 -17.99 -31.92
C PRO A 280 -6.57 -17.41 -31.89
N GLU A 281 -7.26 -17.51 -33.02
CA GLU A 281 -8.63 -17.00 -33.19
C GLU A 281 -9.68 -17.72 -32.34
N HIS A 282 -9.48 -19.00 -32.02
CA HIS A 282 -10.43 -19.79 -31.23
C HIS A 282 -10.56 -19.28 -29.77
N LEU A 283 -9.60 -18.48 -29.29
CA LEU A 283 -9.64 -17.79 -27.99
C LEU A 283 -10.02 -16.31 -28.11
N SER A 284 -10.59 -15.88 -29.23
CA SER A 284 -11.04 -14.48 -29.45
C SER A 284 -12.00 -13.96 -28.38
N THR A 285 -12.70 -14.83 -27.66
CA THR A 285 -13.60 -14.45 -26.56
C THR A 285 -12.91 -14.24 -25.22
N LEU A 286 -11.64 -14.63 -25.09
CA LEU A 286 -10.87 -14.54 -23.85
C LEU A 286 -10.75 -13.10 -23.33
N PRO A 287 -10.43 -12.08 -24.16
CA PRO A 287 -10.32 -10.71 -23.67
C PRO A 287 -11.60 -10.17 -23.04
N GLN A 288 -12.77 -10.48 -23.63
CA GLN A 288 -14.06 -10.04 -23.10
C GLN A 288 -14.39 -10.69 -21.76
N ARG A 289 -13.86 -11.89 -21.49
CA ARG A 289 -13.99 -12.55 -20.19
C ARG A 289 -13.08 -11.93 -19.14
N LEU A 290 -11.84 -11.58 -19.53
CA LEU A 290 -10.85 -10.97 -18.64
C LEU A 290 -11.21 -9.55 -18.21
N LYS A 291 -11.98 -8.81 -19.03
CA LYS A 291 -12.47 -7.46 -18.69
C LYS A 291 -13.70 -7.44 -17.74
N ARG A 292 -14.18 -8.59 -17.26
CA ARG A 292 -15.34 -8.65 -16.34
C ARG A 292 -14.95 -8.25 -14.90
N PRO A 293 -15.93 -7.97 -14.03
CA PRO A 293 -15.68 -7.70 -12.61
C PRO A 293 -14.87 -8.78 -11.90
N VAL A 294 -13.90 -8.34 -11.10
CA VAL A 294 -13.15 -9.22 -10.19
C VAL A 294 -14.10 -9.65 -9.07
N ALA A 295 -14.27 -10.96 -8.92
CA ALA A 295 -15.11 -11.54 -7.89
C ALA A 295 -14.33 -11.78 -6.58
N SER A 296 -13.08 -12.23 -6.68
CA SER A 296 -12.21 -12.42 -5.52
C SER A 296 -10.74 -12.39 -5.89
N VAL A 297 -9.91 -12.02 -4.92
CA VAL A 297 -8.45 -11.98 -5.05
C VAL A 297 -7.83 -12.73 -3.87
N GLN A 298 -7.01 -13.73 -4.16
CA GLN A 298 -6.17 -14.40 -3.17
C GLN A 298 -4.72 -14.07 -3.48
N GLN A 299 -4.08 -13.25 -2.66
CA GLN A 299 -2.72 -12.77 -2.91
C GLN A 299 -1.74 -13.29 -1.84
N THR A 300 -0.60 -13.76 -2.32
CA THR A 300 0.62 -13.99 -1.54
C THR A 300 1.72 -13.03 -2.04
N PRO A 301 2.88 -12.93 -1.37
CA PRO A 301 3.94 -12.02 -1.82
C PRO A 301 4.51 -12.35 -3.20
N GLN A 302 4.33 -13.58 -3.69
CA GLN A 302 4.90 -14.08 -4.96
C GLN A 302 3.84 -14.46 -6.00
N THR A 303 2.61 -14.78 -5.58
CA THR A 303 1.54 -15.24 -6.46
C THR A 303 0.22 -14.56 -6.12
N ALA A 304 -0.61 -14.29 -7.12
CA ALA A 304 -1.97 -13.83 -6.91
C ALA A 304 -2.92 -14.66 -7.79
N VAL A 305 -4.02 -15.13 -7.20
CA VAL A 305 -5.07 -15.86 -7.90
C VAL A 305 -6.31 -14.97 -7.91
N VAL A 306 -6.67 -14.52 -9.11
CA VAL A 306 -7.78 -13.60 -9.34
C VAL A 306 -8.92 -14.38 -9.97
N SER A 307 -10.09 -14.36 -9.34
CA SER A 307 -11.32 -14.91 -9.92
C SER A 307 -12.13 -13.79 -10.53
N ILE A 308 -12.49 -13.94 -11.81
CA ILE A 308 -13.17 -12.93 -12.61
C ILE A 308 -14.52 -13.46 -13.06
N GLY A 309 -15.57 -12.71 -12.77
CA GLY A 309 -16.97 -13.07 -13.02
C GLY A 309 -17.52 -14.13 -12.06
N GLN A 310 -18.80 -14.00 -11.70
CA GLN A 310 -19.51 -14.98 -10.87
C GLN A 310 -19.93 -16.20 -11.69
N ASP A 311 -20.60 -15.98 -12.82
CA ASP A 311 -21.03 -17.03 -13.74
C ASP A 311 -19.98 -17.28 -14.85
N ASN A 312 -19.53 -18.54 -14.99
CA ASN A 312 -18.39 -18.92 -15.84
C ASN A 312 -17.08 -18.24 -15.42
N ALA A 313 -16.76 -18.35 -14.12
CA ALA A 313 -15.57 -17.77 -13.54
C ALA A 313 -14.30 -18.08 -14.35
N THR A 314 -13.53 -17.03 -14.62
CA THR A 314 -12.19 -17.12 -15.20
C THR A 314 -11.21 -16.87 -14.08
N THR A 315 -10.31 -17.83 -13.83
CA THR A 315 -9.27 -17.69 -12.82
C THR A 315 -7.96 -17.39 -13.52
N VAL A 316 -7.36 -16.27 -13.14
CA VAL A 316 -6.04 -15.82 -13.62
C VAL A 316 -5.05 -15.96 -12.49
N THR A 317 -3.97 -16.70 -12.73
CA THR A 317 -2.84 -16.79 -11.81
C THR A 317 -1.77 -15.83 -12.29
N LEU A 318 -1.46 -14.87 -11.44
CA LEU A 318 -0.37 -13.93 -11.59
C LEU A 318 0.82 -14.38 -10.74
N VAL A 319 2.02 -14.17 -11.25
CA VAL A 319 3.28 -14.39 -10.53
C VAL A 319 4.10 -13.12 -10.56
N ARG A 320 4.95 -12.93 -9.55
CA ARG A 320 5.79 -11.76 -9.45
C ARG A 320 7.16 -12.03 -10.10
N GLU A 321 7.40 -11.45 -11.28
CA GLU A 321 8.67 -11.51 -12.00
C GLU A 321 9.25 -10.09 -12.15
N ALA A 322 10.54 -9.91 -11.88
CA ALA A 322 11.22 -8.60 -11.91
C ALA A 322 10.52 -7.47 -11.11
N GLY A 323 9.72 -7.81 -10.10
CA GLY A 323 8.98 -6.87 -9.27
C GLY A 323 7.56 -6.55 -9.76
N GLU A 324 7.19 -7.00 -10.96
CA GLU A 324 5.89 -6.77 -11.60
C GLU A 324 5.02 -8.03 -11.59
N TRP A 325 3.70 -7.83 -11.69
CA TRP A 325 2.74 -8.92 -11.84
C TRP A 325 2.62 -9.32 -13.31
N VAL A 326 2.92 -10.58 -13.62
CA VAL A 326 2.77 -11.16 -14.96
C VAL A 326 1.86 -12.39 -14.92
N ILE A 327 1.18 -12.66 -16.03
CA ILE A 327 0.23 -13.76 -16.14
C ILE A 327 0.96 -15.09 -16.34
N ASP A 328 0.77 -16.04 -15.44
CA ASP A 328 1.31 -17.40 -15.56
C ASP A 328 0.31 -18.41 -16.13
N GLU A 329 -0.93 -18.36 -15.63
CA GLU A 329 -1.97 -19.30 -16.06
C GLU A 329 -3.34 -18.63 -16.13
N ILE A 330 -4.11 -18.99 -17.16
CA ILE A 330 -5.51 -18.59 -17.28
C ILE A 330 -6.35 -19.85 -17.42
N THR A 331 -7.37 -19.96 -16.58
CA THR A 331 -8.37 -21.03 -16.64
C THR A 331 -9.76 -20.45 -16.77
N CYS A 332 -10.54 -20.95 -17.72
CA CYS A 332 -11.89 -20.48 -17.97
C CYS A 332 -12.88 -21.61 -17.71
N LYS A 333 -13.81 -21.42 -16.76
CA LYS A 333 -14.98 -22.29 -16.67
C LYS A 333 -15.93 -21.97 -17.83
N THR A 334 -16.52 -23.01 -18.40
CA THR A 334 -17.54 -22.88 -19.47
C THR A 334 -18.87 -23.42 -18.98
N LYS A 335 -19.97 -23.08 -19.67
CA LYS A 335 -21.35 -23.41 -19.24
C LYS A 335 -21.58 -24.91 -19.02
N ASN A 336 -20.78 -25.76 -19.67
CA ASN A 336 -20.85 -27.22 -19.55
C ASN A 336 -20.01 -27.76 -18.37
N ASN A 337 -19.58 -26.89 -17.45
CA ASN A 337 -18.64 -27.19 -16.36
C ASN A 337 -17.27 -27.72 -16.82
N THR A 338 -16.96 -27.60 -18.12
CA THR A 338 -15.63 -27.90 -18.66
C THR A 338 -14.67 -26.75 -18.35
N VAL A 339 -13.48 -27.09 -17.83
CA VAL A 339 -12.42 -26.13 -17.52
C VAL A 339 -11.46 -26.07 -18.69
N LEU A 340 -11.39 -24.91 -19.35
CA LEU A 340 -10.41 -24.64 -20.39
C LEU A 340 -9.16 -24.05 -19.74
N HIS A 341 -8.07 -24.82 -19.72
CA HIS A 341 -6.75 -24.31 -19.35
C HIS A 341 -6.10 -23.70 -20.59
N VAL A 342 -6.01 -22.37 -20.66
CA VAL A 342 -5.54 -21.65 -21.85
C VAL A 342 -4.13 -22.11 -22.25
N ARG A 343 -3.20 -22.12 -21.29
CA ARG A 343 -1.81 -22.57 -21.54
C ARG A 343 -1.74 -24.00 -22.06
N LYS A 344 -2.55 -24.92 -21.53
CA LYS A 344 -2.59 -26.32 -21.97
C LYS A 344 -3.20 -26.46 -23.36
N SER A 345 -4.32 -25.80 -23.61
CA SER A 345 -5.01 -25.78 -24.92
C SER A 345 -4.07 -25.27 -26.01
N LEU A 346 -3.34 -24.17 -25.74
CA LEU A 346 -2.38 -23.61 -26.69
C LEU A 346 -1.24 -24.58 -27.00
N ARG A 347 -0.74 -25.31 -26.00
CA ARG A 347 0.29 -26.33 -26.21
C ARG A 347 -0.21 -27.51 -27.05
N GLU A 348 -1.45 -27.94 -26.83
CA GLU A 348 -2.08 -29.02 -27.61
C GLU A 348 -2.27 -28.60 -29.07
N ASP A 349 -2.67 -27.36 -29.32
CA ASP A 349 -2.78 -26.78 -30.65
C ASP A 349 -1.42 -26.71 -31.38
N ILE A 350 -0.37 -26.27 -30.67
CA ILE A 350 1.00 -26.25 -31.18
C ILE A 350 1.42 -27.68 -31.57
N ALA A 351 1.21 -28.65 -30.68
CA ALA A 351 1.54 -30.05 -30.94
C ALA A 351 0.77 -30.62 -32.15
N ALA A 352 -0.52 -30.30 -32.29
CA ALA A 352 -1.33 -30.72 -33.43
C ALA A 352 -0.85 -30.12 -34.76
N ARG A 353 -0.39 -28.85 -34.75
CA ARG A 353 0.22 -28.20 -35.93
C ARG A 353 1.52 -28.89 -36.34
N PHE A 354 2.38 -29.22 -35.37
CA PHE A 354 3.61 -29.97 -35.66
C PHE A 354 3.34 -31.36 -36.24
N LEU A 355 2.33 -32.08 -35.73
CA LEU A 355 1.96 -33.40 -36.26
C LEU A 355 1.36 -33.33 -37.67
N SER A 356 0.66 -32.25 -38.01
CA SER A 356 0.05 -32.06 -39.33
C SER A 356 1.01 -31.46 -40.37
N LYS A 357 2.03 -30.71 -39.96
CA LYS A 357 3.06 -30.11 -40.81
C LYS A 357 4.47 -30.26 -40.20
N PRO A 358 5.11 -31.44 -40.31
CA PRO A 358 6.43 -31.69 -39.71
C PRO A 358 7.59 -30.93 -40.36
N ALA A 359 7.35 -30.16 -41.43
CA ALA A 359 8.38 -29.43 -42.18
C ALA A 359 8.71 -28.03 -41.61
N ASP A 360 7.83 -27.45 -40.79
CA ASP A 360 8.11 -26.18 -40.10
C ASP A 360 8.78 -26.52 -38.76
N GLY A 361 10.11 -26.59 -38.80
CA GLY A 361 10.95 -27.12 -37.72
C GLY A 361 10.79 -26.42 -36.37
N ILE A 362 11.01 -27.19 -35.31
CA ILE A 362 11.16 -26.71 -33.93
C ILE A 362 12.26 -25.64 -33.92
N GLN A 363 11.92 -24.38 -33.66
CA GLN A 363 12.90 -23.41 -33.19
C GLN A 363 13.36 -23.88 -31.80
N GLN A 364 14.44 -24.67 -31.78
CA GLN A 364 15.11 -24.99 -30.53
C GLN A 364 15.42 -23.66 -29.83
N ALA A 365 14.98 -23.53 -28.58
CA ALA A 365 15.34 -22.42 -27.72
C ALA A 365 16.86 -22.32 -27.68
N ALA A 366 17.41 -21.44 -28.51
CA ALA A 366 18.82 -21.16 -28.59
C ALA A 366 19.19 -20.50 -27.27
N TRP A 367 19.87 -21.25 -26.40
CA TRP A 367 20.66 -20.67 -25.33
C TRP A 367 21.70 -19.77 -26.01
N GLN A 368 21.50 -18.45 -25.92
CA GLN A 368 22.53 -17.48 -26.31
C GLN A 368 23.66 -17.57 -25.27
N SER A 369 24.56 -18.52 -25.47
CA SER A 369 25.94 -18.37 -25.02
C SER A 369 26.63 -17.47 -26.03
N GLU A 370 26.94 -16.23 -25.60
CA GLU A 370 27.89 -15.35 -26.26
C GLU A 370 29.10 -16.15 -26.73
N THR A 371 29.28 -16.28 -28.04
CA THR A 371 30.54 -16.72 -28.62
C THR A 371 31.01 -15.66 -29.60
N VAL A 372 32.07 -14.99 -29.14
CA VAL A 372 32.95 -14.10 -29.88
C VAL A 372 33.43 -14.80 -31.15
N ASN A 373 33.27 -14.10 -32.27
CA ASN A 373 33.83 -14.41 -33.58
C ASN A 373 35.30 -14.83 -33.50
N SER A 374 35.63 -16.03 -33.98
CA SER A 374 36.91 -16.26 -34.63
C SER A 374 36.75 -17.24 -35.81
N LYS A 375 36.96 -16.69 -37.01
CA LYS A 375 37.21 -17.40 -38.26
C LYS A 375 38.47 -18.25 -38.11
N THR A 376 38.41 -19.53 -38.47
CA THR A 376 39.35 -20.22 -39.38
C THR A 376 38.96 -21.68 -39.61
N ASP A 377 39.09 -22.09 -40.88
CA ASP A 377 39.21 -23.41 -41.48
C ASP A 377 39.45 -24.64 -40.59
N GLY A 378 38.84 -25.77 -40.99
CA GLY A 378 39.45 -27.09 -40.79
C GLY A 378 38.50 -28.24 -40.48
N VAL A 379 38.15 -29.00 -41.53
CA VAL A 379 37.98 -30.47 -41.59
C VAL A 379 37.30 -31.21 -40.41
N VAL A 380 36.20 -31.88 -40.78
CA VAL A 380 35.48 -32.90 -40.00
C VAL A 380 36.37 -34.09 -39.64
N HIS A 381 36.45 -34.44 -38.36
CA HIS A 381 36.66 -35.82 -37.93
C HIS A 381 35.80 -36.16 -36.70
N ALA A 382 34.87 -37.10 -36.89
CA ALA A 382 34.21 -37.81 -35.82
C ALA A 382 35.12 -38.95 -35.34
N VAL A 383 35.60 -38.90 -34.10
CA VAL A 383 36.07 -40.07 -33.37
C VAL A 383 35.68 -39.89 -31.90
N GLY A 384 34.66 -40.64 -31.49
CA GLY A 384 34.40 -40.86 -30.07
C GLY A 384 35.41 -41.87 -29.53
N GLN A 385 36.22 -41.45 -28.56
CA GLN A 385 36.85 -42.37 -27.62
C GLN A 385 36.85 -41.75 -26.21
N THR A 386 36.14 -42.46 -25.34
CA THR A 386 36.31 -42.50 -23.89
C THR A 386 37.79 -42.54 -23.49
N THR A 387 38.22 -41.75 -22.49
CA THR A 387 39.04 -42.21 -21.34
C THR A 387 39.53 -41.05 -20.45
N THR A 388 39.19 -41.16 -19.16
CA THR A 388 40.06 -40.93 -17.98
C THR A 388 40.41 -39.47 -17.53
N PRO A 389 40.32 -39.15 -16.21
CA PRO A 389 40.46 -37.79 -15.69
C PRO A 389 41.93 -37.41 -15.38
N PRO A 390 42.30 -36.11 -15.44
CA PRO A 390 43.60 -35.63 -15.00
C PRO A 390 43.63 -35.19 -13.52
N PRO A 391 44.84 -34.97 -12.94
CA PRO A 391 45.19 -35.51 -11.63
C PRO A 391 45.20 -34.48 -10.48
N ARG A 392 45.12 -35.00 -9.25
CA ARG A 392 45.45 -34.28 -8.01
C ARG A 392 46.93 -33.90 -7.99
N ARG A 393 47.24 -32.62 -7.73
CA ARG A 393 48.54 -32.19 -7.18
C ARG A 393 48.40 -31.84 -5.70
N ARG A 394 49.25 -32.46 -4.89
CA ARG A 394 49.49 -32.18 -3.46
C ARG A 394 50.58 -31.12 -3.30
N GLY A 395 50.45 -30.37 -2.20
CA GLY A 395 51.54 -29.73 -1.45
C GLY A 395 51.77 -28.25 -1.79
N ASN A 396 52.01 -27.33 -0.85
CA ASN A 396 52.17 -27.44 0.60
C ASN A 396 51.94 -26.06 1.24
N LEU A 397 51.37 -26.11 2.46
CA LEU A 397 51.56 -25.26 3.63
C LEU A 397 52.41 -23.97 3.51
N SER A 398 51.84 -22.87 4.01
CA SER A 398 52.34 -22.27 5.26
C SER A 398 51.31 -21.28 5.85
N LEU A 399 50.88 -21.59 7.07
CA LEU A 399 50.18 -20.70 8.01
C LEU A 399 51.17 -19.67 8.58
N PRO A 400 50.65 -18.57 9.14
CA PRO A 400 51.10 -18.18 10.47
C PRO A 400 49.93 -18.13 11.44
N ALA A 401 50.08 -18.88 12.52
CA ALA A 401 49.35 -18.69 13.76
C ALA A 401 50.30 -18.07 14.80
N ASN A 402 49.66 -17.50 15.84
CA ASN A 402 50.16 -17.28 17.20
C ASN A 402 50.96 -15.98 17.45
N HIS A 403 50.77 -15.24 18.56
CA HIS A 403 50.00 -15.52 19.77
C HIS A 403 49.99 -14.29 20.73
N THR A 404 48.91 -14.16 21.53
CA THR A 404 48.84 -13.75 22.96
C THR A 404 49.19 -12.30 23.39
N GLN A 405 48.61 -11.71 24.46
CA GLN A 405 48.28 -12.30 25.77
C GLN A 405 47.32 -11.39 26.61
N THR A 406 46.29 -12.03 27.20
CA THR A 406 45.83 -11.98 28.63
C THR A 406 45.38 -10.66 29.29
N THR A 407 44.54 -10.58 30.34
CA THR A 407 44.02 -11.44 31.45
C THR A 407 42.66 -10.84 31.90
N ASN A 408 41.66 -11.53 32.47
CA ASN A 408 41.68 -12.03 33.85
C ASN A 408 40.44 -12.89 34.19
N THR A 409 40.67 -13.85 35.07
CA THR A 409 39.78 -14.87 35.64
C THR A 409 39.09 -14.40 36.94
N ASN A 410 37.94 -14.98 37.30
CA ASN A 410 37.79 -15.76 38.54
C ASN A 410 36.39 -16.39 38.71
N THR A 411 36.41 -17.69 39.01
CA THR A 411 35.41 -18.58 39.63
C THR A 411 36.15 -19.28 40.80
N PRO A 412 35.61 -20.27 41.57
CA PRO A 412 34.25 -20.74 41.88
C PRO A 412 34.03 -21.05 43.39
N THR A 413 32.84 -21.55 43.82
CA THR A 413 32.68 -22.82 44.59
C THR A 413 31.21 -23.27 44.80
N LYS A 414 31.05 -24.61 44.93
CA LYS A 414 29.90 -25.56 44.95
C LYS A 414 29.36 -25.82 46.42
N PRO A 415 28.56 -26.87 46.78
CA PRO A 415 27.13 -27.21 46.52
C PRO A 415 26.33 -27.74 47.78
N GLY A 416 25.04 -28.13 47.63
CA GLY A 416 24.30 -29.08 48.53
C GLY A 416 22.81 -28.72 48.73
N SER A 417 21.79 -29.40 48.18
CA SER A 417 21.16 -30.72 48.47
C SER A 417 19.78 -30.64 49.19
N ARG A 418 18.75 -31.21 48.54
CA ARG A 418 17.50 -31.87 49.03
C ARG A 418 16.48 -31.08 49.90
N SER A 419 15.22 -30.99 49.43
CA SER A 419 14.15 -31.98 49.72
C SER A 419 12.74 -31.62 49.15
N LYS A 420 12.09 -32.66 48.58
CA LYS A 420 10.65 -33.05 48.63
C LYS A 420 9.53 -32.25 47.91
N THR A 421 8.95 -32.94 46.92
CA THR A 421 7.59 -32.95 46.30
C THR A 421 6.42 -33.10 47.32
N PRO A 422 5.09 -33.11 46.97
CA PRO A 422 4.45 -33.25 45.63
C PRO A 422 3.17 -32.42 45.28
N ALA A 423 2.90 -32.41 43.96
CA ALA A 423 1.63 -32.58 43.21
C ALA A 423 0.33 -31.80 43.55
N ARG A 424 -0.24 -31.15 42.52
CA ARG A 424 -1.69 -31.16 42.24
C ARG A 424 -2.00 -31.00 40.74
N LYS A 425 -2.95 -31.79 40.26
CA LYS A 425 -3.44 -31.95 38.88
C LYS A 425 -4.70 -31.08 38.61
N THR A 426 -4.81 -30.58 37.35
CA THR A 426 -6.00 -30.40 36.47
C THR A 426 -7.18 -29.51 36.92
N PRO A 427 -8.15 -29.12 36.06
CA PRO A 427 -8.33 -29.28 34.58
C PRO A 427 -8.47 -27.90 33.86
N GLY A 428 -8.41 -27.70 32.53
CA GLY A 428 -9.11 -28.38 31.43
C GLY A 428 -10.51 -27.78 31.25
N LEU A 429 -10.63 -26.63 30.55
CA LEU A 429 -11.92 -25.97 30.28
C LEU A 429 -12.31 -26.19 28.81
N ASP A 430 -13.50 -26.77 28.67
CA ASP A 430 -14.21 -27.13 27.45
C ASP A 430 -14.93 -25.89 26.86
N LEU A 431 -15.01 -25.81 25.52
CA LEU A 431 -15.63 -24.70 24.79
C LEU A 431 -16.62 -25.28 23.78
N THR A 432 -17.84 -25.52 24.25
CA THR A 432 -19.03 -25.65 23.41
C THR A 432 -20.25 -25.29 24.25
N GLU A 433 -20.93 -24.20 23.92
CA GLU A 433 -22.37 -24.10 24.13
C GLU A 433 -22.97 -23.07 23.16
N GLU A 434 -23.94 -23.56 22.41
CA GLU A 434 -24.78 -22.95 21.39
C GLU A 434 -26.04 -22.34 22.07
N PRO A 435 -26.54 -21.15 21.70
CA PRO A 435 -27.80 -20.65 22.24
C PRO A 435 -29.00 -20.95 21.32
N ALA A 436 -30.04 -21.55 21.90
CA ALA A 436 -31.38 -21.70 21.32
C ALA A 436 -32.35 -20.61 21.87
N PRO A 437 -33.51 -20.38 21.23
CA PRO A 437 -34.14 -19.06 21.12
C PRO A 437 -35.14 -18.72 22.24
N THR A 438 -35.31 -17.43 22.49
CA THR A 438 -36.23 -16.85 23.47
C THR A 438 -37.62 -16.66 22.88
N GLU A 439 -38.61 -17.36 23.43
CA GLU A 439 -40.03 -17.04 23.28
C GLU A 439 -40.44 -15.88 24.20
N LEU A 440 -41.30 -14.99 23.67
CA LEU A 440 -41.99 -13.90 24.37
C LEU A 440 -43.22 -14.42 25.13
N PRO A 441 -43.64 -13.77 26.23
CA PRO A 441 -45.01 -13.85 26.71
C PRO A 441 -45.80 -12.54 26.53
N ASP A 442 -47.04 -12.75 26.08
CA ASP A 442 -48.30 -11.96 26.10
C ASP A 442 -48.41 -10.58 25.43
#